data_AF-A0A9E4K6C2-F1
#
_entry.id   AF-A0A9E4K6C2-F1
#
_cell.length_a   1.000
_cell.length_b   1.000
_cell.length_c   1.000
_cell.angle_alpha   90.00
_cell.angle_beta   90.00
_cell.angle_gamma   90.00
#
_symmetry.space_group_name_H-M   'P 1'
#
loop_
_entity.id
_entity.type
_entity.pdbx_description
1 polymer ?
#
loop_
_entity_poly.entity_id
_entity_poly.type
_entity_poly.pdbx_seq_one_letter_code
_entity_poly.pdbx_strand_id
1 'polypeptide(L)'
;MKHLRALRDCCLPIIFFMTVASACAGPSAGTLNHKNYKSIATLQQQYVWYDGDEPRTIWLNPSLIAEFESSDATASVMRQRYSGRDVAAFPAQGSVRFWRLESGNSLNVTQQAKSEQYAGRLSPVFHDSPTEAGPLRALPGGLIVTLDPSWEKPQIDNWLIRKGLEVERRLPIGAHTYLLRTAPGIEALELANQLRESGEVVNATPNWWKPSSRR
;
A
#
# COMPACT_ATOMS: atom_id res chain seq x y z
N MET A 1 -13.80 -43.53 43.27
CA MET A 1 -14.15 -44.95 43.11
C MET A 1 -15.44 -45.05 42.31
N LYS A 2 -15.42 -45.77 41.18
CA LYS A 2 -16.55 -46.45 40.50
C LYS A 2 -17.72 -45.53 40.02
N HIS A 3 -18.16 -45.48 38.77
CA HIS A 3 -18.33 -46.53 37.76
C HIS A 3 -18.35 -45.97 36.32
N LEU A 4 -17.73 -46.71 35.40
CA LEU A 4 -17.99 -46.72 33.95
C LEU A 4 -19.37 -47.32 33.60
N ARG A 5 -19.95 -46.89 32.46
CA ARG A 5 -20.50 -47.68 31.32
C ARG A 5 -21.26 -46.70 30.40
N ALA A 6 -20.89 -46.42 29.15
CA ALA A 6 -20.75 -47.24 27.93
C ALA A 6 -22.08 -47.50 27.17
N LEU A 7 -21.96 -47.53 25.83
CA LEU A 7 -22.89 -47.99 24.77
C LEU A 7 -23.77 -46.87 24.13
N ARG A 8 -24.01 -46.77 22.82
CA ARG A 8 -23.78 -47.67 21.67
C ARG A 8 -24.12 -46.98 20.33
N ASP A 9 -23.44 -47.43 19.28
CA ASP A 9 -23.88 -47.77 17.91
C ASP A 9 -25.02 -47.02 17.20
N CYS A 10 -24.71 -46.51 16.00
CA CYS A 10 -25.52 -46.57 14.76
C CYS A 10 -24.57 -46.24 13.57
N CYS A 11 -23.97 -47.21 12.87
CA CYS A 11 -24.42 -47.91 11.64
C CYS A 11 -24.82 -47.04 10.41
N LEU A 12 -23.85 -46.93 9.44
CA LEU A 12 -23.89 -47.14 7.96
C LEU A 12 -25.01 -46.53 7.07
N PRO A 13 -24.88 -46.47 5.70
CA PRO A 13 -23.81 -46.93 4.79
C PRO A 13 -23.32 -45.85 3.76
N ILE A 14 -22.06 -45.82 3.32
CA ILE A 14 -21.46 -46.49 2.13
C ILE A 14 -22.42 -46.66 0.93
N ILE A 15 -22.30 -45.79 -0.08
CA ILE A 15 -22.74 -46.07 -1.46
C ILE A 15 -21.52 -45.95 -2.38
N PHE A 16 -21.19 -47.09 -2.97
CA PHE A 16 -20.20 -47.32 -4.00
C PHE A 16 -20.89 -47.14 -5.35
N PHE A 17 -20.45 -46.22 -6.21
CA PHE A 17 -20.85 -46.20 -7.62
C PHE A 17 -19.62 -46.46 -8.49
N MET A 18 -19.68 -47.61 -9.16
CA MET A 18 -18.78 -48.07 -10.21
C MET A 18 -19.12 -47.37 -11.54
N THR A 19 -18.07 -46.91 -12.21
CA THR A 19 -17.79 -47.07 -13.66
C THR A 19 -18.76 -46.47 -14.69
N VAL A 20 -18.27 -45.54 -15.52
CA VAL A 20 -18.11 -45.72 -16.99
C VAL A 20 -16.94 -44.85 -17.47
N ALA A 21 -15.90 -45.50 -18.00
CA ALA A 21 -14.88 -44.85 -18.80
C ALA A 21 -15.46 -44.58 -20.21
N SER A 22 -15.39 -43.34 -20.68
CA SER A 22 -15.62 -43.01 -22.08
C SER A 22 -14.39 -42.28 -22.62
N ALA A 23 -13.64 -42.99 -23.45
CA ALA A 23 -12.50 -42.46 -24.18
C ALA A 23 -13.02 -41.60 -25.34
N CYS A 24 -12.72 -40.30 -25.30
CA CYS A 24 -12.78 -39.44 -26.48
C CYS A 24 -11.36 -39.10 -26.88
N ALA A 25 -10.94 -39.66 -28.02
CA ALA A 25 -9.69 -39.32 -28.69
C ALA A 25 -9.70 -37.83 -29.06
N GLY A 26 -8.88 -37.04 -28.38
CA GLY A 26 -8.59 -35.66 -28.76
C GLY A 26 -7.51 -35.62 -29.85
N PRO A 27 -7.62 -34.72 -30.85
CA PRO A 27 -6.64 -34.62 -31.90
C PRO A 27 -5.30 -34.09 -31.37
N SER A 28 -4.24 -34.74 -31.88
CA SER A 28 -2.83 -34.40 -31.92
C SER A 28 -2.42 -33.03 -31.36
N ALA A 29 -1.47 -33.10 -30.43
CA ALA A 29 -0.69 -31.98 -29.92
C ALA A 29 -0.16 -31.09 -31.06
N GLY A 30 -0.79 -29.92 -31.23
CA GLY A 30 -0.15 -28.76 -31.83
C GLY A 30 0.79 -28.17 -30.80
N THR A 31 2.10 -28.25 -31.05
CA THR A 31 3.15 -27.60 -30.27
C THR A 31 2.94 -26.07 -30.32
N LEU A 32 2.17 -25.55 -29.37
CA LEU A 32 2.09 -24.12 -29.13
C LEU A 32 3.40 -23.69 -28.48
N ASN A 33 4.23 -23.07 -29.32
CA ASN A 33 5.46 -22.38 -28.99
C ASN A 33 5.18 -21.40 -27.83
N HIS A 34 5.48 -21.82 -26.59
CA HIS A 34 5.37 -21.01 -25.39
C HIS A 34 6.42 -19.91 -25.48
N LYS A 35 6.05 -18.79 -26.11
CA LYS A 35 6.71 -17.51 -25.86
C LYS A 35 6.75 -17.35 -24.34
N ASN A 36 7.94 -17.16 -23.79
CA ASN A 36 8.18 -16.86 -22.37
C ASN A 36 7.34 -15.64 -21.97
N TYR A 37 6.09 -15.85 -21.57
CA TYR A 37 5.30 -14.83 -20.90
C TYR A 37 5.93 -14.71 -19.52
N LYS A 38 6.75 -13.68 -19.33
CA LYS A 38 7.24 -13.26 -18.02
C LYS A 38 6.01 -13.09 -17.13
N SER A 39 5.78 -14.07 -16.24
CA SER A 39 4.66 -14.05 -15.29
C SER A 39 4.69 -12.71 -14.57
N ILE A 40 3.63 -11.92 -14.74
CA ILE A 40 3.49 -10.65 -14.02
C ILE A 40 3.25 -11.02 -12.56
N ALA A 41 4.09 -10.53 -11.65
CA ALA A 41 3.93 -10.82 -10.23
C ALA A 41 2.63 -10.21 -9.70
N THR A 42 1.81 -11.05 -9.06
CA THR A 42 0.55 -10.65 -8.43
C THR A 42 0.80 -10.17 -7.00
N LEU A 43 0.35 -8.97 -6.69
CA LEU A 43 0.44 -8.35 -5.37
C LEU A 43 -0.75 -8.80 -4.50
N GLN A 44 -0.45 -9.29 -3.30
CA GLN A 44 -1.45 -9.92 -2.42
C GLN A 44 -2.01 -8.96 -1.36
N GLN A 45 -1.15 -8.11 -0.79
CA GLN A 45 -1.52 -7.23 0.31
C GLN A 45 -2.15 -5.95 -0.23
N GLN A 46 -3.37 -5.67 0.24
CA GLN A 46 -4.18 -4.55 -0.23
C GLN A 46 -4.50 -3.57 0.91
N TYR A 47 -4.72 -2.32 0.53
CA TYR A 47 -5.22 -1.27 1.39
C TYR A 47 -6.35 -0.51 0.70
N VAL A 48 -7.14 0.20 1.49
CA VAL A 48 -8.18 1.12 1.00
C VAL A 48 -7.77 2.54 1.35
N TRP A 49 -8.06 3.47 0.45
CA TRP A 49 -8.02 4.92 0.72
C TRP A 49 -9.24 5.58 0.08
N TYR A 50 -9.55 6.81 0.49
CA TYR A 50 -10.72 7.53 0.00
C TYR A 50 -10.32 8.70 -0.91
N ASP A 51 -10.78 8.65 -2.16
CA ASP A 51 -10.64 9.69 -3.18
C ASP A 51 -11.91 10.53 -3.23
N GLY A 52 -12.01 11.55 -2.37
CA GLY A 52 -13.33 12.08 -2.04
C GLY A 52 -14.19 10.95 -1.48
N ASP A 53 -15.47 10.85 -1.84
CA ASP A 53 -16.33 9.80 -1.26
C ASP A 53 -16.14 8.41 -1.88
N GLU A 54 -15.23 8.28 -2.84
CA GLU A 54 -14.98 7.00 -3.52
C GLU A 54 -13.87 6.20 -2.82
N PRO A 55 -14.17 4.99 -2.29
CA PRO A 55 -13.13 4.09 -1.82
C PRO A 55 -12.33 3.55 -3.01
N ARG A 56 -11.01 3.52 -2.86
CA ARG A 56 -10.04 3.02 -3.84
C ARG A 56 -9.19 1.94 -3.20
N THR A 57 -9.06 0.81 -3.88
CA THR A 57 -8.13 -0.25 -3.49
C THR A 57 -6.76 0.01 -4.10
N ILE A 58 -5.72 -0.23 -3.31
CA ILE A 58 -4.31 -0.18 -3.74
C ILE A 58 -3.59 -1.42 -3.22
N TRP A 59 -2.55 -1.84 -3.92
CA TRP A 59 -1.80 -3.05 -3.61
C TRP A 59 -0.37 -2.71 -3.26
N LEU A 60 0.10 -3.18 -2.10
CA LEU A 60 1.47 -2.98 -1.66
C LEU A 60 2.43 -3.79 -2.55
N ASN A 61 3.49 -3.14 -3.02
CA ASN A 61 4.63 -3.82 -3.59
C ASN A 61 5.64 -4.15 -2.46
N PRO A 62 5.83 -5.44 -2.12
CA PRO A 62 6.71 -5.84 -1.04
C PRO A 62 8.19 -5.64 -1.39
N SER A 63 8.52 -5.53 -2.67
CA SER A 63 9.90 -5.42 -3.15
C SER A 63 10.30 -4.01 -3.55
N LEU A 64 9.42 -3.01 -3.51
CA LEU A 64 9.74 -1.65 -3.95
C LEU A 64 9.63 -0.62 -2.82
N ILE A 65 10.61 0.29 -2.81
CA ILE A 65 10.67 1.47 -1.95
C ILE A 65 10.89 2.72 -2.82
N ALA A 66 10.15 3.78 -2.53
CA ALA A 66 10.42 5.12 -3.01
C ALA A 66 11.30 5.86 -1.99
N GLU A 67 12.39 6.46 -2.47
CA GLU A 67 13.25 7.40 -1.75
C GLU A 67 12.92 8.81 -2.25
N PHE A 68 12.31 9.62 -1.40
CA PHE A 68 12.09 11.05 -1.61
C PHE A 68 13.32 11.85 -1.19
N GLU A 69 13.57 12.97 -1.87
CA GLU A 69 14.76 13.80 -1.64
C GLU A 69 16.06 12.98 -1.73
N SER A 70 16.20 12.24 -2.83
CA SER A 70 17.23 11.21 -2.95
C SER A 70 18.65 11.73 -2.67
N SER A 71 19.43 10.95 -1.92
CA SER A 71 20.80 11.30 -1.53
C SER A 71 21.77 10.13 -1.65
N ASP A 72 23.07 10.39 -1.77
CA ASP A 72 24.08 9.35 -1.86
C ASP A 72 24.31 8.61 -0.53
N ALA A 73 24.05 9.30 0.59
CA ALA A 73 24.09 8.68 1.92
C ALA A 73 23.03 7.59 2.04
N THR A 74 21.77 7.90 1.70
CA THR A 74 20.68 6.92 1.68
C THR A 74 20.95 5.82 0.65
N ALA A 75 21.48 6.17 -0.53
CA ALA A 75 21.84 5.19 -1.55
C ALA A 75 22.86 4.15 -1.08
N SER A 76 23.87 4.59 -0.32
CA SER A 76 24.89 3.70 0.24
C SER A 76 24.28 2.72 1.24
N VAL A 77 23.39 3.20 2.11
CA VAL A 77 22.67 2.34 3.06
C VAL A 77 21.77 1.33 2.35
N MET A 78 20.99 1.78 1.36
CA MET A 78 20.10 0.90 0.61
C MET A 78 20.87 -0.25 -0.06
N ARG A 79 22.01 0.02 -0.68
CA ARG A 79 22.85 -1.01 -1.30
C ARG A 79 23.51 -1.94 -0.29
N GLN A 80 24.11 -1.39 0.77
CA GLN A 80 24.94 -2.17 1.70
C GLN A 80 24.12 -2.96 2.71
N ARG A 81 23.09 -2.35 3.31
CA ARG A 81 22.30 -2.97 4.38
C ARG A 81 21.11 -3.75 3.84
N TYR A 82 20.43 -3.18 2.85
CA TYR A 82 19.17 -3.74 2.36
C TYR A 82 19.31 -4.48 1.03
N SER A 83 20.53 -4.63 0.51
CA SER A 83 20.81 -5.23 -0.80
C SER A 83 19.94 -4.64 -1.92
N GLY A 84 19.59 -3.35 -1.79
CA GLY A 84 18.69 -2.66 -2.69
C GLY A 84 19.37 -2.37 -4.02
N ARG A 85 18.69 -2.68 -5.11
CA ARG A 85 19.09 -2.28 -6.47
C ARG A 85 18.29 -1.05 -6.90
N ASP A 86 18.97 -0.06 -7.48
CA ASP A 86 18.29 1.06 -8.12
C ASP A 86 17.55 0.53 -9.36
N VAL A 87 16.26 0.86 -9.50
CA VAL A 87 15.42 0.38 -10.61
C VAL A 87 14.86 1.51 -11.48
N ALA A 88 14.78 2.73 -10.95
CA ALA A 88 14.32 3.89 -11.68
C ALA A 88 14.57 5.16 -10.87
N ALA A 89 14.89 6.25 -11.57
CA ALA A 89 14.94 7.59 -10.99
C ALA A 89 14.00 8.54 -11.75
N PHE A 90 13.24 9.33 -11.01
CA PHE A 90 12.36 10.39 -11.51
C PHE A 90 12.85 11.75 -11.01
N PRO A 91 14.03 12.21 -11.48
CA PRO A 91 14.67 13.42 -10.96
C PRO A 91 13.85 14.69 -11.22
N ALA A 92 13.11 14.72 -12.32
CA ALA A 92 12.30 15.87 -12.72
C ALA A 92 11.08 16.11 -11.80
N GLN A 93 10.83 15.26 -10.81
CA GLN A 93 9.64 15.29 -9.94
C GLN A 93 10.03 15.25 -8.45
N GLY A 94 11.01 16.06 -8.07
CA GLY A 94 11.43 16.19 -6.66
C GLY A 94 12.41 15.11 -6.21
N SER A 95 13.28 14.63 -7.12
CA SER A 95 14.33 13.64 -6.81
C SER A 95 13.80 12.38 -6.13
N VAL A 96 12.86 11.69 -6.79
CA VAL A 96 12.39 10.38 -6.34
C VAL A 96 13.22 9.27 -6.98
N ARG A 97 13.80 8.39 -6.16
CA ARG A 97 14.50 7.18 -6.61
C ARG A 97 13.77 5.94 -6.13
N PHE A 98 13.74 4.90 -6.96
CA PHE A 98 13.14 3.62 -6.61
C PHE A 98 14.20 2.55 -6.36
N TRP A 99 13.99 1.82 -5.27
CA TRP A 99 14.82 0.70 -4.87
C TRP A 99 14.02 -0.59 -4.96
N ARG A 100 14.61 -1.61 -5.58
CA ARG A 100 14.13 -2.98 -5.49
C ARG A 100 14.91 -3.76 -4.43
N LEU A 101 14.19 -4.32 -3.48
CA LEU A 101 14.69 -5.15 -2.41
C LEU A 101 14.66 -6.62 -2.82
N GLU A 102 15.76 -7.33 -2.63
CA GLU A 102 15.79 -8.79 -2.80
C GLU A 102 14.99 -9.51 -1.70
N SER A 103 14.85 -8.89 -0.52
CA SER A 103 14.13 -9.47 0.62
C SER A 103 12.61 -9.53 0.44
N GLY A 104 12.05 -8.70 -0.45
CA GLY A 104 10.60 -8.56 -0.57
C GLY A 104 9.91 -8.13 0.73
N ASN A 105 10.54 -7.25 1.52
CA ASN A 105 9.95 -6.74 2.76
C ASN A 105 10.09 -5.21 2.92
N SER A 106 9.41 -4.46 2.05
CA SER A 106 9.44 -3.00 2.02
C SER A 106 8.93 -2.37 3.32
N LEU A 107 7.94 -2.97 3.98
CA LEU A 107 7.41 -2.45 5.26
C LEU A 107 8.44 -2.51 6.37
N ASN A 108 9.15 -3.62 6.52
CA ASN A 108 10.17 -3.73 7.57
C ASN A 108 11.31 -2.72 7.37
N VAL A 109 11.78 -2.56 6.13
CA VAL A 109 12.83 -1.59 5.81
C VAL A 109 12.38 -0.16 6.09
N THR A 110 11.18 0.22 5.65
CA THR A 110 10.66 1.57 5.92
C THR A 110 10.37 1.83 7.39
N GLN A 111 10.00 0.80 8.16
CA GLN A 111 9.84 0.93 9.62
C GLN A 111 11.18 1.11 10.33
N GLN A 112 12.22 0.36 9.96
CA GLN A 112 13.56 0.51 10.53
C GLN A 112 14.18 1.87 10.21
N ALA A 113 13.97 2.36 8.98
CA ALA A 113 14.45 3.65 8.52
C ALA A 113 13.95 4.84 9.37
N LYS A 114 12.78 4.73 9.99
CA LYS A 114 12.20 5.80 10.83
C LYS A 114 13.04 6.14 12.06
N SER A 115 13.85 5.19 12.55
CA SER A 115 14.77 5.43 13.67
C SER A 115 16.15 5.95 13.24
N GLU A 116 16.36 6.24 11.96
CA GLU A 116 17.67 6.57 11.39
C GLU A 116 17.72 7.96 10.76
N GLN A 117 18.91 8.42 10.34
CA GLN A 117 19.14 9.76 9.77
C GLN A 117 18.38 10.02 8.45
N TYR A 118 17.92 8.98 7.79
CA TYR A 118 17.09 9.05 6.57
C TYR A 118 15.61 8.74 6.85
N ALA A 119 15.21 8.80 8.13
CA ALA A 119 13.81 8.83 8.53
C ALA A 119 13.07 9.92 7.76
N GLY A 120 11.86 9.62 7.32
CA GLY A 120 11.07 10.57 6.54
C GLY A 120 11.31 10.55 5.03
N ARG A 121 12.32 9.84 4.51
CA ARG A 121 12.61 9.78 3.07
C ARG A 121 12.14 8.53 2.37
N LEU A 122 12.02 7.42 3.09
CA LEU A 122 11.66 6.13 2.51
C LEU A 122 10.17 5.86 2.68
N SER A 123 9.54 5.38 1.61
CA SER A 123 8.12 5.04 1.58
C SER A 123 7.89 3.73 0.82
N PRO A 124 7.01 2.85 1.28
CA PRO A 124 6.60 1.71 0.49
C PRO A 124 5.88 2.16 -0.78
N VAL A 125 6.02 1.36 -1.83
CA VAL A 125 5.36 1.61 -3.12
C VAL A 125 4.09 0.80 -3.20
N PHE A 126 3.04 1.42 -3.74
CA PHE A 126 1.76 0.78 -4.01
C PHE A 126 1.46 0.84 -5.51
N HIS A 127 0.59 -0.07 -5.96
CA HIS A 127 0.03 -0.06 -7.30
C HIS A 127 -1.49 0.11 -7.25
N ASP A 128 -2.06 0.70 -8.29
CA ASP A 128 -3.51 0.83 -8.51
C ASP A 128 -4.13 -0.44 -9.13
N SER A 129 -3.34 -1.51 -9.24
CA SER A 129 -3.77 -2.81 -9.74
C SER A 129 -3.11 -3.93 -8.91
N PRO A 130 -3.67 -5.15 -8.90
CA PRO A 130 -3.09 -6.30 -8.21
C PRO A 130 -1.79 -6.82 -8.88
N THR A 131 -1.15 -6.05 -9.74
CA THR A 131 0.05 -6.45 -10.49
C THR A 131 1.11 -5.37 -10.46
N GLU A 132 2.38 -5.76 -10.51
CA GLU A 132 3.51 -4.80 -10.58
C GLU A 132 3.55 -3.98 -11.88
N ALA A 133 2.77 -4.37 -12.89
CA ALA A 133 2.67 -3.64 -14.17
C ALA A 133 1.72 -2.43 -14.09
N GLY A 134 0.89 -2.34 -13.04
CA GLY A 134 -0.08 -1.26 -12.89
C GLY A 134 0.55 0.09 -12.51
N PRO A 135 -0.21 1.20 -12.63
CA PRO A 135 0.23 2.51 -12.18
C PRO A 135 0.69 2.45 -10.73
N LEU A 136 1.85 3.04 -10.43
CA LEU A 136 2.42 3.05 -9.09
C LEU A 136 2.19 4.41 -8.41
N ARG A 137 2.18 4.38 -7.08
CA ARG A 137 2.13 5.55 -6.20
C ARG A 137 2.94 5.30 -4.94
N ALA A 138 3.30 6.39 -4.25
CA ALA A 138 4.00 6.33 -2.98
C ALA A 138 3.53 7.47 -2.05
N LEU A 139 3.90 7.36 -0.77
CA LEU A 139 3.47 8.29 0.28
C LEU A 139 4.69 9.03 0.84
N PRO A 140 5.02 10.23 0.36
CA PRO A 140 6.09 11.07 0.92
C PRO A 140 5.83 11.52 2.36
N GLY A 141 4.64 11.24 2.88
CA GLY A 141 4.13 11.86 4.08
C GLY A 141 3.30 13.08 3.72
N GLY A 142 2.69 13.65 4.74
CA GLY A 142 1.70 14.69 4.57
C GLY A 142 0.29 14.13 4.40
N LEU A 143 -0.66 14.85 4.97
CA LEU A 143 -2.08 14.55 4.95
C LEU A 143 -2.85 15.76 4.46
N ILE A 144 -3.66 15.60 3.43
CA ILE A 144 -4.51 16.66 2.92
C ILE A 144 -5.87 16.57 3.62
N VAL A 145 -6.21 17.59 4.40
CA VAL A 145 -7.46 17.67 5.14
C VAL A 145 -8.23 18.90 4.70
N THR A 146 -9.51 18.72 4.39
CA THR A 146 -10.47 19.80 4.21
C THR A 146 -11.39 19.85 5.43
N LEU A 147 -11.36 20.98 6.13
CA LEU A 147 -12.21 21.24 7.29
C LEU A 147 -13.51 21.92 6.86
N ASP A 148 -14.45 22.01 7.78
CA ASP A 148 -15.72 22.70 7.55
C ASP A 148 -15.46 24.17 7.17
N PRO A 149 -16.03 24.66 6.04
CA PRO A 149 -15.85 26.02 5.58
C PRO A 149 -16.40 27.08 6.56
N SER A 150 -17.34 26.70 7.43
CA SER A 150 -17.91 27.58 8.46
C SER A 150 -17.04 27.72 9.71
N TRP A 151 -15.98 26.90 9.86
CA TRP A 151 -15.10 26.99 11.01
C TRP A 151 -14.24 28.25 10.98
N GLU A 152 -14.23 28.97 12.09
CA GLU A 152 -13.34 30.09 12.30
C GLU A 152 -11.94 29.62 12.73
N LYS A 153 -10.95 30.50 12.57
CA LYS A 153 -9.55 30.19 12.91
C LYS A 153 -9.37 29.56 14.30
N PRO A 154 -10.00 30.03 15.39
CA PRO A 154 -9.85 29.41 16.71
C PRO A 154 -10.38 27.97 16.77
N GLN A 155 -11.43 27.63 16.01
CA GLN A 155 -11.95 26.26 15.97
C GLN A 155 -10.98 25.32 15.24
N ILE A 156 -10.40 25.80 14.14
CA ILE A 156 -9.37 25.10 13.37
C ILE A 156 -8.13 24.84 14.24
N ASP A 157 -7.60 25.88 14.89
CA ASP A 157 -6.43 25.79 15.77
C ASP A 157 -6.67 24.78 16.91
N ASN A 158 -7.84 24.86 17.56
CA ASN A 158 -8.20 23.93 18.63
C ASN A 158 -8.32 22.48 18.15
N TRP A 159 -8.88 22.25 16.95
CA TRP A 159 -8.97 20.91 16.38
C TRP A 159 -7.58 20.34 16.08
N LEU A 160 -6.68 21.13 15.48
CA LEU A 160 -5.30 20.75 15.20
C LEU A 160 -4.54 20.36 16.47
N ILE A 161 -4.65 21.17 17.53
CA ILE A 161 -4.04 20.89 18.84
C ILE A 161 -4.56 19.58 19.42
N ARG A 162 -5.89 19.36 19.42
CA ARG A 162 -6.49 18.12 19.95
C ARG A 162 -6.05 16.88 19.19
N LYS A 163 -5.81 16.99 17.88
CA LYS A 163 -5.32 15.89 17.05
C LYS A 163 -3.80 15.73 17.09
N GLY A 164 -3.06 16.67 17.69
CA GLY A 164 -1.60 16.68 17.66
C GLY A 164 -1.04 16.83 16.25
N LEU A 165 -1.74 17.56 15.38
CA LEU A 165 -1.36 17.72 13.97
C LEU A 165 -0.81 19.12 13.71
N GLU A 166 0.29 19.16 12.97
CA GLU A 166 0.95 20.40 12.57
C GLU A 166 0.59 20.75 11.13
N VAL A 167 0.27 22.01 10.86
CA VAL A 167 0.05 22.51 9.50
C VAL A 167 1.39 22.74 8.83
N GLU A 168 1.66 22.05 7.73
CA GLU A 168 2.81 22.34 6.86
C GLU A 168 2.53 23.56 5.99
N ARG A 169 1.36 23.57 5.33
CA ARG A 169 0.89 24.73 4.56
C ARG A 169 -0.61 24.67 4.30
N ARG A 170 -1.22 25.82 4.04
CA ARG A 170 -2.56 25.89 3.46
C ARG A 170 -2.50 25.62 1.96
N LEU A 171 -3.44 24.83 1.44
CA LEU A 171 -3.53 24.58 0.01
C LEU A 171 -4.60 25.50 -0.61
N PRO A 172 -4.35 26.09 -1.79
CA PRO A 172 -5.30 26.97 -2.47
C PRO A 172 -6.38 26.17 -3.22
N ILE A 173 -6.94 25.14 -2.59
CA ILE A 173 -7.99 24.28 -3.14
C ILE A 173 -9.16 24.23 -2.14
N GLY A 174 -10.28 24.88 -2.49
CA GLY A 174 -11.42 25.01 -1.59
C GLY A 174 -11.16 25.87 -0.34
N ALA A 175 -12.15 25.92 0.54
CA ALA A 175 -12.04 26.57 1.84
C ALA A 175 -11.40 25.62 2.86
N HIS A 176 -10.57 26.15 3.75
CA HIS A 176 -9.96 25.42 4.87
C HIS A 176 -9.32 24.06 4.53
N THR A 177 -8.61 24.00 3.39
CA THR A 177 -7.80 22.84 3.03
C THR A 177 -6.34 23.03 3.41
N TYR A 178 -5.79 22.06 4.13
CA TYR A 178 -4.45 22.10 4.68
C TYR A 178 -3.67 20.84 4.30
N LEU A 179 -2.37 21.01 4.09
CA LEU A 179 -1.40 19.92 4.16
C LEU A 179 -0.88 19.88 5.60
N LEU A 180 -1.14 18.78 6.29
CA LEU A 180 -0.71 18.51 7.65
C LEU A 180 0.52 17.59 7.62
N ARG A 181 1.49 17.83 8.50
CA ARG A 181 2.72 17.02 8.58
C ARG A 181 2.41 15.62 9.12
N THR A 182 2.88 14.61 8.43
CA THR A 182 2.86 13.21 8.88
C THR A 182 4.11 12.48 8.39
N ALA A 183 4.43 11.35 9.02
CA ALA A 183 5.47 10.46 8.53
C ALA A 183 5.09 9.84 7.17
N PRO A 184 6.08 9.47 6.33
CA PRO A 184 5.83 8.79 5.07
C PRO A 184 5.29 7.38 5.25
N GLY A 185 4.64 6.88 4.20
CA GLY A 185 4.14 5.51 4.14
C GLY A 185 2.79 5.32 4.81
N ILE A 186 2.58 4.10 5.31
CA ILE A 186 1.27 3.60 5.76
C ILE A 186 0.66 4.46 6.87
N GLU A 187 1.46 5.07 7.75
CA GLU A 187 0.93 5.91 8.83
C GLU A 187 0.10 7.09 8.31
N ALA A 188 0.53 7.73 7.22
CA ALA A 188 -0.24 8.80 6.59
C ALA A 188 -1.57 8.28 6.00
N LEU A 189 -1.56 7.07 5.46
CA LEU A 189 -2.74 6.40 4.90
C LEU A 189 -3.75 6.03 6.01
N GLU A 190 -3.28 5.39 7.07
CA GLU A 190 -4.11 4.98 8.21
C GLU A 190 -4.74 6.20 8.90
N LEU A 191 -3.94 7.25 9.15
CA LEU A 191 -4.46 8.47 9.75
C LEU A 191 -5.49 9.16 8.85
N ALA A 192 -5.29 9.17 7.53
CA ALA A 192 -6.27 9.71 6.59
C ALA A 192 -7.61 8.98 6.70
N ASN A 193 -7.57 7.64 6.71
CA ASN A 193 -8.76 6.83 6.83
C ASN A 193 -9.45 7.04 8.19
N GLN A 194 -8.69 7.10 9.29
CA GLN A 194 -9.24 7.39 10.61
C GLN A 194 -9.96 8.75 10.66
N LEU A 195 -9.36 9.80 10.11
CA LEU A 195 -10.01 11.11 10.05
C LEU A 195 -11.25 11.10 9.16
N ARG A 196 -11.19 10.42 8.01
CA ARG A 196 -12.34 10.27 7.12
C ARG A 196 -13.50 9.57 7.83
N GLU A 197 -13.23 8.43 8.46
CA GLU A 197 -14.22 7.59 9.13
C GLU A 197 -14.78 8.26 10.40
N SER A 198 -14.04 9.19 11.00
CA SER A 198 -14.52 9.96 12.16
C SER A 198 -15.67 10.92 11.82
N GLY A 199 -15.78 11.36 10.56
CA GLY A 199 -16.74 12.39 10.14
C GLY A 199 -16.48 13.79 10.71
N GLU A 200 -15.37 14.01 11.43
CA GLU A 200 -15.01 15.32 12.00
C GLU A 200 -14.54 16.33 10.94
N VAL A 201 -14.16 15.84 9.76
CA VAL A 201 -13.62 16.62 8.65
C VAL A 201 -14.44 16.36 7.40
N VAL A 202 -14.51 17.35 6.50
CA VAL A 202 -15.20 17.20 5.21
C VAL A 202 -14.48 16.16 4.34
N ASN A 203 -13.15 16.19 4.35
CA ASN A 203 -12.33 15.25 3.60
C ASN A 203 -10.97 15.05 4.28
N ALA A 204 -10.46 13.83 4.22
CA ALA A 204 -9.07 13.50 4.52
C ALA A 204 -8.56 12.50 3.45
N THR A 205 -7.42 12.82 2.83
CA THR A 205 -6.71 11.94 1.90
C THR A 205 -5.22 12.06 2.16
N PRO A 206 -4.45 10.97 2.07
CA PRO A 206 -3.00 11.09 2.15
C PRO A 206 -2.47 11.85 0.92
N ASN A 207 -1.32 12.48 1.07
CA ASN A 207 -0.65 13.20 -0.02
C ASN A 207 0.02 12.21 -0.99
N TRP A 208 -0.77 11.66 -1.93
CA TRP A 208 -0.25 10.70 -2.90
C TRP A 208 0.74 11.33 -3.87
N TRP A 209 1.95 10.75 -3.92
CA TRP A 209 2.85 10.94 -5.04
C TRP A 209 2.56 9.90 -6.11
N LYS A 210 2.51 10.32 -7.38
CA LYS A 210 2.42 9.46 -8.56
C LYS A 210 3.43 9.95 -9.61
N PRO A 211 4.04 9.05 -10.40
CA PRO A 211 4.86 9.48 -11.53
C PRO A 211 3.99 10.31 -12.47
N SER A 212 4.37 11.56 -12.74
CA SER A 212 3.71 12.32 -13.79
C SER A 212 4.06 11.70 -15.14
N SER A 213 3.05 11.46 -15.96
CA SER A 213 3.24 11.10 -17.36
C SER A 213 3.78 12.33 -18.09
N ARG A 214 5.10 12.53 -18.08
CA ARG A 214 5.67 13.41 -19.10
C ARG A 214 5.75 12.62 -20.42
N ARG A 215 4.96 13.08 -21.38
CA ARG A 215 5.29 12.96 -22.80
C ARG A 215 6.55 13.76 -23.10
#